data_AF-A0A842QM04-F1
#
_entry.id   AF-A0A842QM04-F1
#
_cell.length_a   1.000
_cell.length_b   1.000
_cell.length_c   1.000
_cell.angle_alpha   90.00
_cell.angle_beta   90.00
_cell.angle_gamma   90.00
#
_symmetry.space_group_name_H-M   'P 1'
#
loop_
_entity.id
_entity.type
_entity.pdbx_description
1 polymer ?
#
loop_
_entity_poly.entity_id
_entity_poly.type
_entity_poly.pdbx_seq_one_letter_code
_entity_poly.pdbx_strand_id
1 'polypeptide(L)'
;MEVWGDAIVGGTPVADGLPVTAMVNNVDYAQASSTANGMYDVILVNGDRPLTYNDDPNCAAHWAAGEACVPCTPGYGPAHPGNENDYCIEGPQNGSVVNILINNSPTIPVFIWNEGSVAKQKLIVATGGIINFLIDLVPGWNLISIPVLPVDTSITSIMKGCNYNRIWEFQADQSWKSTDTGLAGMDIGHGYWIDRVGLPGNCQINVSGTLPVSTTVGIDSPWTLVGYPSLTAEQITNLVPGGIYNRIWEFQADQSWKSTDTGLTTMEPGKGYWIHSSAPGSYNVTN
;
A
#
# COMPACT_ATOMS: atom_id res chain seq x y z
N MET A 1 -7.80 -10.44 -17.39
CA MET A 1 -8.13 -9.04 -17.07
C MET A 1 -6.93 -8.24 -17.48
N GLU A 2 -7.16 -7.06 -18.03
CA GLU A 2 -6.12 -6.14 -18.43
C GLU A 2 -6.00 -5.05 -17.37
N VAL A 3 -4.83 -4.95 -16.72
CA VAL A 3 -4.55 -3.98 -15.67
C VAL A 3 -3.58 -2.95 -16.22
N TRP A 4 -4.07 -1.72 -16.37
CA TRP A 4 -3.27 -0.57 -16.79
C TRP A 4 -2.77 0.19 -15.56
N GLY A 5 -1.48 0.56 -15.53
CA GLY A 5 -0.94 1.34 -14.41
C GLY A 5 0.29 2.18 -14.76
N ASP A 6 0.39 3.37 -14.17
CA ASP A 6 1.63 4.16 -14.21
C ASP A 6 2.65 3.52 -13.29
N ALA A 7 3.88 3.27 -13.75
CA ALA A 7 4.97 2.83 -12.89
C ALA A 7 5.79 4.02 -12.40
N ILE A 8 5.75 4.26 -11.09
CA ILE A 8 6.46 5.39 -10.47
C ILE A 8 7.42 4.88 -9.40
N VAL A 9 8.69 5.28 -9.46
CA VAL A 9 9.72 5.09 -8.41
C VAL A 9 10.00 6.44 -7.77
N GLY A 10 9.71 6.60 -6.49
CA GLY A 10 10.07 7.81 -5.74
C GLY A 10 9.56 9.12 -6.39
N GLY A 11 8.35 9.09 -6.97
CA GLY A 11 7.76 10.23 -7.68
C GLY A 11 8.22 10.41 -9.13
N THR A 12 9.15 9.60 -9.62
CA THR A 12 9.68 9.65 -10.99
C THR A 12 9.16 8.47 -11.82
N PRO A 13 8.70 8.68 -13.08
CA PRO A 13 8.33 7.57 -13.96
C PRO A 13 9.50 6.60 -14.16
N VAL A 14 9.20 5.31 -14.14
CA VAL A 14 10.20 4.27 -14.44
C VAL A 14 10.58 4.34 -15.93
N ALA A 15 11.84 4.09 -16.26
CA ALA A 15 12.29 4.07 -17.64
C ALA A 15 11.52 3.04 -18.48
N ASP A 16 11.20 3.39 -19.72
CA ASP A 16 10.56 2.50 -20.69
C ASP A 16 11.47 1.30 -21.00
N GLY A 17 10.87 0.13 -21.30
CA GLY A 17 11.58 -1.07 -21.74
C GLY A 17 12.08 -2.01 -20.64
N LEU A 18 11.77 -1.77 -19.36
CA LEU A 18 12.13 -2.72 -18.30
C LEU A 18 11.22 -3.97 -18.34
N PRO A 19 11.76 -5.15 -18.02
CA PRO A 19 10.96 -6.38 -18.00
C PRO A 19 9.94 -6.33 -16.87
N VAL A 20 8.74 -6.86 -17.10
CA VAL A 20 7.67 -6.92 -16.11
C VAL A 20 7.14 -8.34 -16.00
N THR A 21 6.97 -8.81 -14.77
CA THR A 21 6.46 -10.15 -14.44
C THR A 21 5.34 -10.02 -13.43
N ALA A 22 4.34 -10.90 -13.45
CA ALA A 22 3.28 -10.95 -12.44
C ALA A 22 3.16 -12.36 -11.85
N MET A 23 3.68 -12.52 -10.65
CA MET A 23 3.89 -13.82 -10.02
C MET A 23 2.74 -14.20 -9.09
N VAL A 24 2.21 -15.40 -9.27
CA VAL A 24 1.37 -16.10 -8.28
C VAL A 24 2.00 -17.46 -8.04
N ASN A 25 2.32 -17.80 -6.78
CA ASN A 25 2.95 -19.08 -6.43
C ASN A 25 4.18 -19.45 -7.29
N ASN A 26 5.03 -18.48 -7.60
CA ASN A 26 6.22 -18.61 -8.47
C ASN A 26 5.94 -18.95 -9.95
N VAL A 27 4.72 -18.78 -10.41
CA VAL A 27 4.35 -18.86 -11.83
C VAL A 27 4.09 -17.44 -12.33
N ASP A 28 4.69 -17.08 -13.47
CA ASP A 28 4.50 -15.78 -14.12
C ASP A 28 3.24 -15.83 -15.00
N TYR A 29 2.31 -14.94 -14.72
CA TYR A 29 1.02 -14.80 -15.38
C TYR A 29 0.89 -13.48 -16.16
N ALA A 30 1.94 -12.65 -16.16
CA ALA A 30 1.92 -11.39 -16.89
C ALA A 30 2.19 -11.61 -18.38
N GLN A 31 1.35 -10.99 -19.19
CA GLN A 31 1.81 -10.36 -20.43
C GLN A 31 1.89 -8.87 -20.15
N ALA A 32 3.10 -8.33 -20.12
CA ALA A 32 3.28 -6.93 -19.81
C ALA A 32 4.07 -6.21 -20.89
N SER A 33 3.63 -4.99 -21.21
CA SER A 33 4.33 -4.11 -22.12
C SER A 33 4.61 -2.78 -21.44
N SER A 34 5.86 -2.31 -21.53
CA SER A 34 6.19 -0.94 -21.20
C SER A 34 5.68 -0.05 -22.33
N THR A 35 4.83 0.91 -22.02
CA THR A 35 4.38 1.93 -22.97
C THR A 35 5.23 3.21 -22.83
N ALA A 36 4.96 4.22 -23.65
CA ALA A 36 5.70 5.48 -23.60
C ALA A 36 5.44 6.24 -22.28
N ASN A 37 6.48 6.90 -21.75
CA ASN A 37 6.44 7.76 -20.56
C ASN A 37 6.31 7.03 -19.21
N GLY A 38 6.84 5.81 -19.11
CA GLY A 38 6.92 5.05 -17.86
C GLY A 38 5.60 4.44 -17.38
N MET A 39 4.61 4.34 -18.27
CA MET A 39 3.37 3.61 -18.01
C MET A 39 3.52 2.15 -18.44
N TYR A 40 2.96 1.22 -17.68
CA TYR A 40 2.99 -0.21 -17.96
C TYR A 40 1.58 -0.75 -18.11
N ASP A 41 1.42 -1.61 -19.10
CA ASP A 41 0.22 -2.42 -19.26
C ASP A 41 0.55 -3.84 -18.83
N VAL A 42 -0.22 -4.39 -17.90
CA VAL A 42 -0.06 -5.75 -17.37
C VAL A 42 -1.37 -6.50 -17.60
N ILE A 43 -1.39 -7.33 -18.62
CA ILE A 43 -2.46 -8.29 -18.87
C ILE A 43 -2.18 -9.53 -18.03
N LEU A 44 -3.08 -9.81 -17.09
CA LEU A 44 -3.11 -11.08 -16.39
C LEU A 44 -4.02 -12.03 -17.18
N VAL A 45 -3.44 -13.14 -17.65
CA VAL A 45 -4.15 -14.13 -18.46
C VAL A 45 -5.27 -14.76 -17.61
N ASN A 46 -6.51 -14.72 -18.13
CA ASN A 46 -7.73 -15.02 -17.38
C ASN A 46 -7.79 -16.44 -16.79
N GLY A 47 -8.35 -16.53 -15.58
CA GLY A 47 -8.77 -17.77 -14.91
C GLY A 47 -10.01 -18.44 -15.53
N ASP A 48 -10.17 -19.72 -15.17
CA ASP A 48 -11.29 -20.66 -15.36
C ASP A 48 -11.98 -20.78 -16.73
N ARG A 49 -11.39 -20.23 -17.80
CA ARG A 49 -11.71 -20.67 -19.16
C ARG A 49 -10.60 -21.55 -19.67
N PRO A 50 -10.91 -22.73 -20.25
CA PRO A 50 -9.91 -23.52 -20.94
C PRO A 50 -9.27 -22.62 -21.99
N LEU A 51 -8.00 -22.26 -21.76
CA LEU A 51 -7.17 -21.60 -22.77
C LEU A 51 -7.17 -22.55 -23.96
N THR A 52 -7.79 -22.11 -25.04
CA THR A 52 -8.10 -23.00 -26.16
C THR A 52 -6.83 -23.46 -26.86
N TYR A 53 -6.76 -24.78 -27.03
CA TYR A 53 -5.87 -25.60 -27.85
C TYR A 53 -4.38 -25.59 -27.49
N ASN A 54 -3.95 -26.72 -26.91
CA ASN A 54 -2.59 -27.22 -27.07
C ASN A 54 -2.18 -27.06 -28.55
N ASP A 55 -1.04 -26.41 -28.79
CA ASP A 55 -0.38 -26.27 -30.09
C ASP A 55 -0.96 -25.25 -31.09
N ASP A 56 -1.33 -24.03 -30.66
CA ASP A 56 -1.61 -22.93 -31.60
C ASP A 56 -0.32 -22.51 -32.36
N PRO A 57 -0.18 -22.80 -33.67
CA PRO A 57 1.00 -22.45 -34.45
C PRO A 57 1.12 -20.94 -34.71
N ASN A 58 0.05 -20.18 -34.46
CA ASN A 58 -0.02 -18.73 -34.62
C ASN A 58 0.21 -18.00 -33.29
N CYS A 59 0.65 -18.69 -32.23
CA CYS A 59 0.90 -18.08 -30.94
C CYS A 59 1.81 -16.84 -31.03
N ALA A 60 2.82 -16.85 -31.91
CA ALA A 60 3.67 -15.69 -32.18
C ALA A 60 2.94 -14.52 -32.86
N ALA A 61 1.91 -14.78 -33.67
CA ALA A 61 1.09 -13.76 -34.30
C ALA A 61 0.07 -13.17 -33.32
N HIS A 62 -0.54 -14.01 -32.47
CA HIS A 62 -1.36 -13.59 -31.33
C HIS A 62 -0.54 -12.72 -30.37
N TRP A 63 0.70 -13.16 -30.07
CA TRP A 63 1.68 -12.39 -29.29
C TRP A 63 1.98 -11.03 -29.94
N ALA A 64 2.14 -10.97 -31.25
CA ALA A 64 2.39 -9.72 -31.98
C ALA A 64 1.15 -8.81 -32.08
N ALA A 65 -0.06 -9.35 -31.90
CA ALA A 65 -1.32 -8.63 -31.92
C ALA A 65 -1.80 -8.15 -30.53
N GLY A 66 -1.04 -8.47 -29.46
CA GLY A 66 -1.44 -8.15 -28.08
C GLY A 66 -2.50 -9.10 -27.53
N GLU A 67 -2.63 -10.29 -28.12
CA GLU A 67 -3.57 -11.32 -27.67
C GLU A 67 -2.86 -12.33 -26.74
N ALA A 68 -3.60 -12.84 -25.76
CA ALA A 68 -3.08 -13.82 -24.81
C ALA A 68 -2.86 -15.18 -25.47
N CYS A 69 -1.61 -15.64 -25.49
CA CYS A 69 -1.26 -16.99 -25.91
C CYS A 69 -0.14 -17.54 -25.02
N VAL A 70 -0.46 -18.54 -24.20
CA VAL A 70 0.50 -19.23 -23.32
C VAL A 70 0.64 -20.67 -23.80
N PRO A 71 1.84 -21.14 -24.17
CA PRO A 71 2.06 -22.54 -24.54
C PRO A 71 1.82 -23.44 -23.32
N CYS A 72 0.84 -24.35 -23.38
CA CYS A 72 0.68 -25.37 -22.35
C CYS A 72 1.90 -26.30 -22.40
N THR A 73 2.66 -26.37 -21.30
CA THR A 73 3.78 -27.31 -21.18
C THR A 73 3.31 -28.53 -20.41
N PRO A 74 3.38 -29.76 -20.96
CA PRO A 74 2.96 -30.94 -20.24
C PRO A 74 3.71 -31.08 -18.90
N GLY A 75 2.98 -31.11 -17.78
CA GLY A 75 3.55 -31.46 -16.46
C GLY A 75 3.52 -30.38 -15.35
N TYR A 76 2.97 -29.19 -15.59
CA TYR A 76 2.82 -28.15 -14.56
C TYR A 76 1.33 -27.86 -14.26
N GLY A 77 0.71 -28.65 -13.37
CA GLY A 77 -0.64 -28.38 -12.83
C GLY A 77 -1.34 -29.62 -12.22
N PRO A 78 -2.29 -29.45 -11.29
CA PRO A 78 -3.18 -30.54 -10.87
C PRO A 78 -4.11 -30.93 -12.03
N ALA A 79 -4.33 -32.23 -12.23
CA ALA A 79 -5.17 -32.74 -13.33
C ALA A 79 -6.62 -32.25 -13.18
N HIS A 80 -7.19 -31.70 -14.26
CA HIS A 80 -8.61 -31.37 -14.30
C HIS A 80 -9.44 -32.66 -14.22
N PRO A 81 -10.48 -32.74 -13.36
CA PRO A 81 -11.36 -33.90 -13.33
C PRO A 81 -12.10 -34.02 -14.67
N GLY A 82 -11.81 -35.07 -15.43
CA GLY A 82 -12.46 -35.38 -16.71
C GLY A 82 -11.58 -35.39 -17.95
N ASN A 83 -10.32 -34.93 -17.88
CA ASN A 83 -9.38 -35.05 -19.00
C ASN A 83 -7.93 -35.17 -18.48
N GLU A 84 -7.38 -36.39 -18.48
CA GLU A 84 -6.09 -36.71 -17.85
C GLU A 84 -4.87 -36.10 -18.57
N ASN A 85 -5.07 -35.36 -19.67
CA ASN A 85 -4.02 -34.82 -20.52
C ASN A 85 -4.06 -33.28 -20.72
N ASP A 86 -5.01 -32.57 -20.10
CA ASP A 86 -5.04 -31.09 -20.16
C ASP A 86 -4.33 -30.50 -18.94
N TYR A 87 -3.04 -30.18 -19.12
CA TYR A 87 -2.23 -29.43 -18.15
C TYR A 87 -2.00 -28.02 -18.69
N CYS A 88 -3.06 -27.24 -18.82
CA CYS A 88 -2.92 -25.82 -19.07
C CYS A 88 -2.80 -25.09 -17.74
N ILE A 89 -1.87 -24.14 -17.67
CA ILE A 89 -1.69 -23.29 -16.50
C ILE A 89 -2.97 -22.46 -16.38
N GLU A 90 -3.83 -22.81 -15.43
CA GLU A 90 -4.95 -21.96 -15.04
C GLU A 90 -4.39 -20.64 -14.50
N GLY A 91 -4.95 -19.52 -14.98
CA GLY A 91 -4.63 -18.18 -14.49
C GLY A 91 -4.82 -18.06 -12.96
N PRO A 92 -4.47 -16.91 -12.37
CA PRO A 92 -4.69 -16.68 -10.94
C PRO A 92 -6.15 -16.96 -10.55
N GLN A 93 -6.34 -17.70 -9.45
CA GLN A 93 -7.67 -18.01 -8.92
C GLN A 93 -8.28 -16.78 -8.25
N ASN A 94 -9.60 -16.65 -8.24
CA ASN A 94 -10.29 -15.53 -7.58
C ASN A 94 -9.82 -15.38 -6.11
N GLY A 95 -9.46 -14.18 -5.71
CA GLY A 95 -8.81 -13.84 -4.43
C GLY A 95 -7.29 -14.03 -4.38
N SER A 96 -6.63 -14.48 -5.46
CA SER A 96 -5.18 -14.68 -5.48
C SER A 96 -4.41 -13.38 -5.33
N VAL A 97 -3.37 -13.40 -4.52
CA VAL A 97 -2.43 -12.29 -4.38
C VAL A 97 -1.42 -12.36 -5.53
N VAL A 98 -1.39 -11.33 -6.40
CA VAL A 98 -0.47 -11.22 -7.53
C VAL A 98 0.62 -10.19 -7.22
N ASN A 99 1.86 -10.67 -7.23
CA ASN A 99 3.02 -9.81 -7.07
C ASN A 99 3.48 -9.35 -8.46
N ILE A 100 3.32 -8.07 -8.77
CA ILE A 100 3.90 -7.51 -9.98
C ILE A 100 5.34 -7.08 -9.66
N LEU A 101 6.28 -7.40 -10.56
CA LEU A 101 7.66 -6.95 -10.47
C LEU A 101 8.01 -6.22 -11.76
N ILE A 102 8.69 -5.08 -11.62
CA ILE A 102 9.27 -4.33 -12.73
C ILE A 102 10.79 -4.35 -12.55
N ASN A 103 11.51 -4.91 -13.52
CA ASN A 103 12.95 -5.18 -13.44
C ASN A 103 13.35 -5.97 -12.18
N ASN A 104 12.64 -7.07 -11.92
CA ASN A 104 12.78 -7.89 -10.70
C ASN A 104 12.53 -7.15 -9.39
N SER A 105 11.99 -5.94 -9.44
CA SER A 105 11.67 -5.14 -8.27
C SER A 105 10.18 -5.17 -8.01
N PRO A 106 9.73 -5.59 -6.81
CA PRO A 106 8.30 -5.69 -6.51
C PRO A 106 7.65 -4.32 -6.62
N THR A 107 6.40 -4.31 -7.05
CA THR A 107 5.57 -3.13 -7.06
C THR A 107 4.60 -3.15 -5.88
N ILE A 108 4.12 -1.98 -5.53
CA ILE A 108 3.16 -1.73 -4.47
C ILE A 108 2.06 -0.82 -5.03
N PRO A 109 0.78 -1.14 -4.83
CA PRO A 109 0.32 -2.30 -4.06
C PRO A 109 0.52 -3.66 -4.73
N VAL A 110 0.46 -4.69 -3.90
CA VAL A 110 0.29 -6.07 -4.34
C VAL A 110 -1.20 -6.27 -4.62
N PHE A 111 -1.52 -6.79 -5.80
CA PHE A 111 -2.88 -6.81 -6.30
C PHE A 111 -3.61 -8.09 -5.83
N ILE A 112 -4.91 -7.98 -5.51
CA ILE A 112 -5.79 -9.14 -5.33
C ILE A 112 -6.57 -9.37 -6.62
N TRP A 113 -6.38 -10.54 -7.22
CA TRP A 113 -7.13 -10.99 -8.38
C TRP A 113 -8.58 -11.18 -8.03
N ASN A 114 -9.44 -10.37 -8.63
CA ASN A 114 -10.88 -10.57 -8.59
C ASN A 114 -11.36 -10.92 -9.98
N GLU A 115 -11.96 -12.10 -10.13
CA GLU A 115 -12.48 -12.57 -11.41
C GLU A 115 -13.49 -11.56 -11.97
N GLY A 116 -13.33 -11.16 -13.24
CA GLY A 116 -14.22 -10.20 -13.91
C GLY A 116 -13.97 -8.72 -13.60
N SER A 117 -12.97 -8.37 -12.78
CA SER A 117 -12.62 -6.96 -12.56
C SER A 117 -11.88 -6.37 -13.78
N VAL A 118 -12.13 -5.09 -14.07
CA VAL A 118 -11.53 -4.30 -15.17
C VAL A 118 -10.90 -3.00 -14.65
N ALA A 119 -10.61 -2.95 -13.36
CA ALA A 119 -10.15 -1.73 -12.70
C ALA A 119 -8.70 -1.38 -13.09
N LYS A 120 -8.49 -0.12 -13.49
CA LYS A 120 -7.14 0.46 -13.62
C LYS A 120 -6.57 0.72 -12.22
N GLN A 121 -5.32 0.32 -11.98
CA GLN A 121 -4.65 0.54 -10.71
C GLN A 121 -3.32 1.26 -10.92
N LYS A 122 -3.02 2.24 -10.07
CA LYS A 122 -1.74 2.94 -10.11
C LYS A 122 -0.67 2.05 -9.46
N LEU A 123 0.41 1.78 -10.17
CA LEU A 123 1.42 0.82 -9.76
C LEU A 123 2.72 1.52 -9.31
N ILE A 124 3.02 1.56 -8.02
CA ILE A 124 4.29 2.16 -7.57
C ILE A 124 5.38 1.09 -7.65
N VAL A 125 6.39 1.29 -8.50
CA VAL A 125 7.53 0.37 -8.60
C VAL A 125 8.46 0.66 -7.44
N ALA A 126 8.66 -0.31 -6.56
CA ALA A 126 9.65 -0.21 -5.50
C ALA A 126 10.95 -0.83 -6.00
N THR A 127 11.77 -0.09 -6.73
CA THR A 127 13.14 -0.54 -7.02
C THR A 127 13.90 -0.68 -5.70
N GLY A 128 14.06 -1.93 -5.23
CA GLY A 128 14.76 -2.25 -3.98
C GLY A 128 13.93 -2.19 -2.69
N GLY A 129 12.60 -2.24 -2.74
CA GLY A 129 11.76 -2.46 -1.55
C GLY A 129 11.68 -1.31 -0.53
N ILE A 130 12.45 -0.23 -0.68
CA ILE A 130 12.46 0.93 0.23
C ILE A 130 12.03 2.18 -0.54
N ILE A 131 10.99 2.85 -0.05
CA ILE A 131 10.49 4.14 -0.49
C ILE A 131 10.78 5.22 0.56
N ASN A 132 10.78 6.48 0.14
CA ASN A 132 10.97 7.63 1.02
C ASN A 132 9.65 8.40 1.10
N PHE A 133 9.17 8.66 2.32
CA PHE A 133 8.01 9.49 2.58
C PHE A 133 8.41 10.72 3.38
N LEU A 134 8.04 11.90 2.89
CA LEU A 134 8.37 13.19 3.50
C LEU A 134 7.19 13.68 4.33
N ILE A 135 7.45 14.07 5.58
CA ILE A 135 6.45 14.69 6.46
C ILE A 135 6.96 16.08 6.83
N ASP A 136 6.16 17.08 6.53
CA ASP A 136 6.43 18.46 6.92
C ASP A 136 5.92 18.71 8.34
N LEU A 137 6.79 19.23 9.20
CA LEU A 137 6.47 19.64 10.56
C LEU A 137 6.53 21.16 10.68
N VAL A 138 5.45 21.74 11.20
CA VAL A 138 5.38 23.16 11.54
C VAL A 138 5.93 23.42 12.94
N PRO A 139 6.35 24.65 13.28
CA PRO A 139 6.70 24.99 14.67
C PRO A 139 5.55 24.70 15.66
N GLY A 140 5.89 24.11 16.81
CA GLY A 140 4.95 23.72 17.84
C GLY A 140 4.45 22.27 17.69
N TRP A 141 3.23 22.01 18.14
CA TRP A 141 2.65 20.68 18.10
C TRP A 141 2.28 20.26 16.67
N ASN A 142 2.59 19.01 16.35
CA ASN A 142 2.18 18.33 15.13
C ASN A 142 1.59 16.98 15.51
N LEU A 143 0.54 16.56 14.81
CA LEU A 143 -0.05 15.22 14.94
C LEU A 143 0.18 14.46 13.64
N ILE A 144 1.11 13.52 13.66
CA ILE A 144 1.55 12.81 12.47
C ILE A 144 1.47 11.30 12.66
N SER A 145 1.59 10.58 11.56
CA SER A 145 1.81 9.14 11.57
C SER A 145 2.79 8.72 10.49
N ILE A 146 3.24 7.48 10.55
CA ILE A 146 4.21 6.94 9.59
C ILE A 146 3.48 6.03 8.59
N PRO A 147 3.44 6.36 7.28
CA PRO A 147 2.68 5.57 6.31
C PRO A 147 3.44 4.37 5.73
N VAL A 148 4.73 4.24 6.04
CA VAL A 148 5.64 3.20 5.51
C VAL A 148 6.33 2.46 6.65
N LEU A 149 6.55 1.15 6.54
CA LEU A 149 7.29 0.34 7.52
C LEU A 149 8.75 0.82 7.56
N PRO A 150 9.19 1.56 8.60
CA PRO A 150 10.51 2.18 8.59
C PRO A 150 11.61 1.12 8.57
N VAL A 151 12.68 1.37 7.81
CA VAL A 151 13.90 0.54 7.87
C VAL A 151 14.55 0.64 9.25
N ASP A 152 14.42 1.80 9.90
CA ASP A 152 14.88 2.09 11.25
C ASP A 152 13.79 2.87 11.98
N THR A 153 13.21 2.25 13.00
CA THR A 153 12.11 2.83 13.77
C THR A 153 12.59 3.80 14.85
N SER A 154 13.91 3.93 15.08
CA SER A 154 14.42 4.77 16.17
C SER A 154 14.05 6.23 15.98
N ILE A 155 13.69 6.91 17.07
CA ILE A 155 13.32 8.33 17.03
C ILE A 155 14.45 9.18 16.43
N THR A 156 15.70 8.88 16.77
CA THR A 156 16.86 9.61 16.25
C THR A 156 16.99 9.51 14.73
N SER A 157 16.66 8.35 14.15
CA SER A 157 16.73 8.14 12.71
C SER A 157 15.58 8.85 11.99
N ILE A 158 14.35 8.69 12.50
CA ILE A 158 13.13 9.30 11.94
C ILE A 158 13.18 10.83 12.02
N MET A 159 13.59 11.38 13.17
CA MET A 159 13.61 12.83 13.40
C MET A 159 14.86 13.51 12.84
N LYS A 160 15.69 12.80 12.08
CA LYS A 160 16.92 13.36 11.51
C LYS A 160 16.60 14.58 10.65
N GLY A 161 17.15 15.74 11.03
CA GLY A 161 16.94 17.02 10.34
C GLY A 161 15.89 17.93 11.00
N CYS A 162 15.16 17.44 12.01
CA CYS A 162 14.21 18.22 12.80
C CYS A 162 14.59 18.21 14.28
N ASN A 163 14.51 19.38 14.92
CA ASN A 163 14.64 19.48 16.37
C ASN A 163 13.25 19.35 17.02
N TYR A 164 13.17 18.62 18.11
CA TYR A 164 11.95 18.44 18.89
C TYR A 164 12.29 18.49 20.38
N ASN A 165 11.29 18.85 21.18
CA ASN A 165 11.40 18.83 22.63
C ASN A 165 10.92 17.47 23.18
N ARG A 166 9.74 17.02 22.75
CA ARG A 166 9.17 15.74 23.17
C ARG A 166 8.31 15.12 22.07
N ILE A 167 8.29 13.80 22.03
CA ILE A 167 7.35 13.01 21.23
C ILE A 167 6.49 12.19 22.19
N TRP A 168 5.19 12.12 21.91
CA TRP A 168 4.24 11.31 22.66
C TRP A 168 3.51 10.33 21.76
N GLU A 169 3.25 9.15 22.33
CA GLU A 169 2.40 8.10 21.81
C GLU A 169 1.35 7.77 22.87
N PHE A 170 0.10 7.58 22.44
CA PHE A 170 -0.97 7.14 23.32
C PHE A 170 -1.13 5.63 23.21
N GLN A 171 -1.09 4.94 24.35
CA GLN A 171 -1.04 3.48 24.42
C GLN A 171 -2.44 2.87 24.52
N ALA A 172 -2.57 1.60 24.14
CA ALA A 172 -3.83 0.85 24.23
C ALA A 172 -4.40 0.77 25.66
N ASP A 173 -3.53 0.78 26.67
CA ASP A 173 -3.90 0.81 28.10
C ASP A 173 -4.38 2.19 28.59
N GLN A 174 -4.64 3.12 27.65
CA GLN A 174 -5.08 4.49 27.89
C GLN A 174 -4.04 5.36 28.61
N SER A 175 -2.76 4.96 28.58
CA SER A 175 -1.64 5.71 29.13
C SER A 175 -0.85 6.47 28.06
N TRP A 176 0.04 7.35 28.53
CA TRP A 176 0.93 8.13 27.67
C TRP A 176 2.37 7.66 27.80
N LYS A 177 3.02 7.44 26.66
CA LYS A 177 4.45 7.15 26.57
C LYS A 177 5.13 8.27 25.79
N SER A 178 6.33 8.66 26.21
CA SER A 178 7.11 9.72 25.59
C SER A 178 8.58 9.41 25.54
N THR A 179 9.35 10.20 24.78
CA THR A 179 10.82 10.15 24.76
C THR A 179 11.43 10.18 26.16
N ASP A 180 10.78 10.86 27.10
CA ASP A 180 11.26 11.04 28.47
C ASP A 180 10.88 9.87 29.38
N THR A 181 9.87 9.10 28.97
CA THR A 181 9.36 7.92 29.68
C THR A 181 9.66 6.61 28.96
N GLY A 182 10.56 6.62 27.98
CA GLY A 182 11.08 5.41 27.33
C GLY A 182 10.45 5.05 25.99
N LEU A 183 9.78 5.99 25.30
CA LEU A 183 9.47 5.86 23.87
C LEU A 183 10.79 5.88 23.09
N ALA A 184 11.10 4.78 22.42
CA ALA A 184 12.39 4.58 21.75
C ALA A 184 12.28 4.59 20.22
N GLY A 185 11.09 4.40 19.68
CA GLY A 185 10.85 4.36 18.24
C GLY A 185 9.43 4.73 17.84
N MET A 186 9.21 4.82 16.54
CA MET A 186 7.93 5.12 15.92
C MET A 186 7.70 4.11 14.78
N ASP A 187 6.49 3.57 14.74
CA ASP A 187 6.00 2.63 13.73
C ASP A 187 4.72 3.14 13.03
N ILE A 188 4.15 2.31 12.16
CA ILE A 188 3.03 2.65 11.28
C ILE A 188 1.64 2.58 11.94
N GLY A 189 1.52 1.96 13.11
CA GLY A 189 0.23 1.67 13.75
C GLY A 189 -0.31 2.83 14.59
N HIS A 190 0.59 3.68 15.06
CA HIS A 190 0.26 4.73 16.03
C HIS A 190 0.31 6.13 15.41
N GLY A 191 -0.46 7.04 16.02
CA GLY A 191 -0.27 8.47 15.82
C GLY A 191 0.69 9.02 16.88
N TYR A 192 1.42 10.08 16.52
CA TYR A 192 2.42 10.70 17.38
C TYR A 192 2.19 12.20 17.49
N TRP A 193 2.25 12.70 18.72
CA TRP A 193 2.35 14.13 18.98
C TRP A 193 3.81 14.52 19.05
N ILE A 194 4.22 15.49 18.23
CA ILE A 194 5.60 15.99 18.19
C ILE A 194 5.60 17.47 18.53
N ASP A 195 6.29 17.85 19.61
CA ASP A 195 6.58 19.25 19.94
C ASP A 195 7.84 19.68 19.19
N ARG A 196 7.66 20.19 17.97
CA ARG A 196 8.75 20.61 17.10
C ARG A 196 9.25 22.00 17.53
N VAL A 197 10.56 22.11 17.78
CA VAL A 197 11.22 23.34 18.25
C VAL A 197 12.39 23.73 17.33
N GLY A 198 13.03 24.87 17.60
CA GLY A 198 14.20 25.35 16.84
C GLY A 198 13.87 26.48 15.86
N LEU A 199 14.67 26.60 14.80
CA LEU A 199 14.64 27.74 13.87
C LEU A 199 13.24 27.98 13.27
N PRO A 200 12.89 29.24 12.96
CA PRO A 200 11.61 29.58 12.35
C PRO A 200 11.46 28.90 10.99
N GLY A 201 10.23 28.48 10.66
CA GLY A 201 9.90 27.76 9.44
C GLY A 201 9.66 26.26 9.66
N ASN A 202 9.17 25.60 8.61
CA ASN A 202 8.90 24.17 8.64
C ASN A 202 10.22 23.39 8.60
N CYS A 203 10.23 22.20 9.18
CA CYS A 203 11.27 21.21 8.90
C CYS A 203 10.62 19.96 8.30
N GLN A 204 11.41 19.15 7.62
CA GLN A 204 10.91 17.96 6.95
C GLN A 204 11.65 16.74 7.51
N ILE A 205 10.90 15.74 7.95
CA ILE A 205 11.45 14.42 8.24
C ILE A 205 11.30 13.53 7.00
N ASN A 206 12.32 12.71 6.73
CA ASN A 206 12.32 11.76 5.62
C ASN A 206 12.34 10.34 6.16
N VAL A 207 11.24 9.63 6.00
CA VAL A 207 11.10 8.25 6.49
C VAL A 207 11.32 7.28 5.33
N SER A 208 12.40 6.52 5.39
CA SER A 208 12.68 5.44 4.46
C SER A 208 12.09 4.13 4.98
N GLY A 209 11.28 3.45 4.18
CA GLY A 209 10.58 2.24 4.61
C GLY A 209 10.00 1.42 3.46
N THR A 210 9.51 0.22 3.76
CA THR A 210 8.73 -0.57 2.79
C THR A 210 7.25 -0.25 2.94
N LEU A 211 6.41 -0.53 1.94
CA LEU A 211 4.97 -0.33 2.08
C LEU A 211 4.30 -1.62 2.59
N PRO A 212 3.48 -1.57 3.66
CA PRO A 212 2.72 -2.75 4.08
C PRO A 212 1.64 -3.06 3.04
N VAL A 213 1.43 -4.33 2.69
CA VAL A 213 0.33 -4.73 1.80
C VAL A 213 -1.02 -4.42 2.44
N SER A 214 -1.15 -4.77 3.71
CA SER A 214 -2.32 -4.48 4.53
C SER A 214 -1.89 -4.34 5.99
N THR A 215 -2.55 -3.45 6.73
CA THR A 215 -2.35 -3.27 8.16
C THR A 215 -3.69 -3.26 8.86
N THR A 216 -3.88 -4.17 9.82
CA THR A 216 -5.02 -4.12 10.74
C THR A 216 -4.74 -3.11 11.84
N VAL A 217 -5.57 -2.07 11.92
CA VAL A 217 -5.50 -1.04 12.95
C VAL A 217 -6.55 -1.33 14.01
N GLY A 218 -6.11 -1.49 15.26
CA GLY A 218 -6.98 -1.64 16.42
C GLY A 218 -7.60 -0.32 16.84
N ILE A 219 -8.83 -0.37 17.34
CA ILE A 219 -9.52 0.73 17.99
C ILE A 219 -9.86 0.28 19.41
N ASP A 220 -9.31 0.97 20.38
CA ASP A 220 -9.61 0.85 21.80
C ASP A 220 -10.69 1.86 22.22
N SER A 221 -11.37 1.55 23.32
CA SER A 221 -12.35 2.43 23.94
C SER A 221 -11.78 3.05 25.23
N PRO A 222 -12.01 4.35 25.49
CA PRO A 222 -12.78 5.29 24.67
C PRO A 222 -11.99 5.95 23.53
N TRP A 223 -10.66 5.95 23.62
CA TRP A 223 -9.80 6.68 22.70
C TRP A 223 -8.70 5.79 22.12
N THR A 224 -8.41 6.03 20.85
CA THR A 224 -7.21 5.50 20.18
C THR A 224 -6.55 6.61 19.39
N LEU A 225 -5.22 6.68 19.46
CA LEU A 225 -4.42 7.55 18.60
C LEU A 225 -3.74 6.69 17.54
N VAL A 226 -4.26 6.75 16.32
CA VAL A 226 -3.87 5.84 15.24
C VAL A 226 -3.11 6.55 14.13
N GLY A 227 -2.31 5.76 13.42
CA GLY A 227 -1.71 6.15 12.17
C GLY A 227 -2.55 5.82 10.95
N TYR A 228 -2.06 6.24 9.77
CA TYR A 228 -2.61 5.85 8.48
C TYR A 228 -1.50 5.17 7.64
N PRO A 229 -1.33 3.84 7.73
CA PRO A 229 -0.28 3.06 7.10
C PRO A 229 -0.52 2.85 5.58
N SER A 230 -0.82 3.92 4.86
CA SER A 230 -1.00 3.92 3.41
C SER A 230 -0.51 5.20 2.75
N LEU A 231 -0.15 5.10 1.46
CA LEU A 231 0.23 6.24 0.61
C LEU A 231 -0.93 6.84 -0.18
N THR A 232 -2.10 6.21 -0.14
CA THR A 232 -3.28 6.64 -0.89
C THR A 232 -4.33 7.12 0.10
N ALA A 233 -4.83 8.34 -0.05
CA ALA A 233 -5.92 8.82 0.79
C ALA A 233 -7.20 8.02 0.54
N GLU A 234 -7.95 7.71 1.59
CA GLU A 234 -9.19 6.91 1.50
C GLU A 234 -10.34 7.60 2.26
N GLN A 235 -11.57 7.40 1.78
CA GLN A 235 -12.75 7.92 2.47
C GLN A 235 -12.94 7.18 3.80
N ILE A 236 -13.17 7.93 4.88
CA ILE A 236 -13.37 7.37 6.22
C ILE A 236 -14.50 6.34 6.22
N THR A 237 -15.58 6.59 5.47
CA THR A 237 -16.74 5.69 5.39
C THR A 237 -16.44 4.35 4.73
N ASN A 238 -15.43 4.29 3.85
CA ASN A 238 -14.99 3.05 3.21
C ASN A 238 -14.00 2.31 4.11
N LEU A 239 -13.14 3.07 4.79
CA LEU A 239 -12.04 2.54 5.59
C LEU A 239 -12.49 2.03 6.96
N VAL A 240 -13.23 2.86 7.69
CA VAL A 240 -13.70 2.57 9.05
C VAL A 240 -15.23 2.45 8.99
N PRO A 241 -15.77 1.22 8.92
CA PRO A 241 -17.21 1.01 8.85
C PRO A 241 -17.97 1.76 9.95
N GLY A 242 -19.09 2.37 9.57
CA GLY A 242 -19.97 3.04 10.51
C GLY A 242 -20.36 2.13 11.68
N GLY A 243 -20.34 2.68 12.89
CA GLY A 243 -20.61 1.94 14.13
C GLY A 243 -19.36 1.48 14.89
N ILE A 244 -18.18 1.53 14.28
CA ILE A 244 -16.89 1.25 14.96
C ILE A 244 -16.33 2.49 15.65
N TYR A 245 -16.73 3.69 15.23
CA TYR A 245 -16.34 4.97 15.84
C TYR A 245 -17.55 5.88 16.07
N ASN A 246 -17.45 6.78 17.05
CA ASN A 246 -18.40 7.88 17.23
C ASN A 246 -17.93 9.15 16.51
N ARG A 247 -16.63 9.44 16.58
CA ARG A 247 -16.02 10.60 15.92
C ARG A 247 -14.54 10.37 15.69
N ILE A 248 -14.02 10.94 14.61
CA ILE A 248 -12.58 10.98 14.29
C ILE A 248 -12.15 12.43 14.23
N TRP A 249 -10.95 12.72 14.74
CA TRP A 249 -10.32 14.04 14.69
C TRP A 249 -8.95 13.99 14.06
N GLU A 250 -8.63 15.07 13.35
CA GLU A 250 -7.33 15.38 12.77
C GLU A 250 -6.89 16.75 13.28
N PHE A 251 -5.63 16.86 13.67
CA PHE A 251 -5.03 18.14 14.03
C PHE A 251 -4.24 18.70 12.84
N GLN A 252 -4.57 19.92 12.44
CA GLN A 252 -4.09 20.55 11.22
C GLN A 252 -2.78 21.31 11.44
N ALA A 253 -2.03 21.52 10.35
CA ALA A 253 -0.80 22.31 10.37
C ALA A 253 -1.00 23.79 10.75
N ASP A 254 -2.22 24.32 10.63
CA ASP A 254 -2.58 25.66 11.09
C ASP A 254 -2.96 25.72 12.59
N GLN A 255 -2.66 24.64 13.33
CA GLN A 255 -2.97 24.46 14.75
C GLN A 255 -4.47 24.39 15.07
N SER A 256 -5.31 24.06 14.07
CA SER A 256 -6.76 23.87 14.24
C SER A 256 -7.17 22.39 14.29
N TRP A 257 -8.39 22.14 14.75
CA TRP A 257 -8.98 20.81 14.79
C TRP A 257 -10.04 20.63 13.72
N LYS A 258 -9.97 19.50 13.00
CA LYS A 258 -11.00 19.05 12.08
C LYS A 258 -11.52 17.70 12.54
N SER A 259 -12.82 17.44 12.37
CA SER A 259 -13.45 16.20 12.81
C SER A 259 -14.51 15.75 11.81
N THR A 260 -14.99 14.51 11.94
CA THR A 260 -16.05 13.98 11.06
C THR A 260 -17.33 14.84 11.09
N ASP A 261 -17.59 15.54 12.19
CA ASP A 261 -18.73 16.46 12.33
C ASP A 261 -18.48 17.82 11.67
N THR A 262 -17.20 18.20 11.49
CA THR A 262 -16.77 19.48 10.92
C THR A 262 -16.16 19.32 9.53
N GLY A 263 -16.47 18.20 8.84
CA GLY A 263 -16.14 17.98 7.44
C GLY A 263 -14.84 17.21 7.18
N LEU A 264 -14.30 16.48 8.15
CA LEU A 264 -13.25 15.48 7.90
C LEU A 264 -13.87 14.27 7.21
N THR A 265 -13.48 14.02 5.97
CA THR A 265 -14.06 12.94 5.14
C THR A 265 -13.05 11.86 4.77
N THR A 266 -11.76 12.17 4.80
CA THR A 266 -10.67 11.29 4.34
C THR A 266 -9.62 11.10 5.42
N MET A 267 -8.96 9.94 5.40
CA MET A 267 -7.67 9.73 6.08
C MET A 267 -6.55 9.83 5.04
N GLU A 268 -5.46 10.51 5.39
CA GLU A 268 -4.40 10.88 4.47
C GLU A 268 -3.01 10.42 4.98
N PRO A 269 -2.08 10.07 4.07
CA PRO A 269 -0.72 9.67 4.42
C PRO A 269 -0.01 10.72 5.28
N GLY A 270 0.71 10.26 6.31
CA GLY A 270 1.51 11.14 7.18
C GLY A 270 0.75 11.83 8.30
N LYS A 271 -0.59 11.72 8.35
CA LYS A 271 -1.42 12.36 9.38
C LYS A 271 -1.78 11.40 10.51
N GLY A 272 -1.80 11.90 11.74
CA GLY A 272 -2.28 11.14 12.91
C GLY A 272 -3.75 11.47 13.22
N TYR A 273 -4.47 10.48 13.76
CA TYR A 273 -5.92 10.61 13.99
C TYR A 273 -6.31 10.14 15.38
N TRP A 274 -7.14 10.94 16.05
CA TRP A 274 -7.84 10.48 17.24
C TRP A 274 -9.15 9.84 16.83
N ILE A 275 -9.38 8.61 17.28
CA ILE A 275 -10.66 7.91 17.12
C ILE A 275 -11.28 7.76 18.50
N HIS A 276 -12.51 8.27 18.66
CA HIS A 276 -13.34 7.95 19.82
C HIS A 276 -14.30 6.84 19.47
N SER A 277 -14.40 5.83 20.34
CA SER A 277 -15.38 4.76 20.20
C SER A 277 -15.97 4.30 21.53
N SER A 278 -17.24 3.89 21.49
CA SER A 278 -17.93 3.29 22.64
C SER A 278 -17.56 1.83 22.88
N ALA A 279 -16.87 1.16 21.93
CA ALA A 279 -16.47 -0.22 22.06
C ALA A 279 -15.17 -0.49 21.27
N PRO A 280 -14.36 -1.47 21.69
CA PRO A 280 -13.20 -1.89 20.91
C PRO A 280 -13.59 -2.42 19.52
N GLY A 281 -12.70 -2.29 18.55
CA GLY A 281 -12.89 -2.76 17.19
C GLY A 281 -11.59 -2.74 16.40
N SER A 282 -11.68 -2.91 15.09
CA SER A 282 -10.54 -2.81 14.18
C SER A 282 -10.98 -2.55 12.76
N TYR A 283 -10.10 -1.97 11.94
CA TYR A 283 -10.28 -1.83 10.50
C TYR A 283 -8.98 -2.16 9.76
N ASN A 284 -9.08 -2.44 8.46
CA ASN A 284 -7.91 -2.74 7.63
C ASN A 284 -7.62 -1.57 6.71
N VAL A 285 -6.35 -1.17 6.68
CA VAL A 285 -5.80 -0.22 5.70
C VAL A 285 -5.01 -1.03 4.69
N THR A 286 -5.41 -0.97 3.44
CA THR A 286 -4.69 -1.60 2.32
C THR A 286 -3.97 -0.53 1.52
N ASN A 287 -2.79 -0.87 1.03
CA ASN A 287 -2.14 -0.07 0.00
C ASN A 287 -2.63 -0.49 -1.38
#